data_AF-A0A3C0QMP1-F1
#
_entry.id   AF-A0A3C0QMP1-F1
#
_cell.length_a   1.000
_cell.length_b   1.000
_cell.length_c   1.000
_cell.angle_alpha   90.00
_cell.angle_beta   90.00
_cell.angle_gamma   90.00
#
_symmetry.space_group_name_H-M   'P 1'
#
loop_
_entity.id
_entity.type
_entity.pdbx_description
1 polymer ?
#
loop_
_entity_poly.entity_id
_entity_poly.type
_entity_poly.pdbx_seq_one_letter_code
_entity_poly.pdbx_strand_id
1 'polypeptide(L)'
;MRLDKFLSNRTPHSRSEVKSLLRQGAVQVDGVTVHDASMNIDPEQQKVICQGKNVHGGMFVYYLVNKPLGYICATEDRHHKTVIDLIPKECRVKGLFPAGRLDSDSTGLVLLTDDGALAHKMLSPKHHIPKYYLIRLARPFQQDYVKKCAEGITLSDGTECLPAEIQQISAKYALVCLHEGKYHEVRRMLASMGNHVEFLHRVAMGSVFLPPTLSTGDYLEVFNKDVENLLKPLGFQEVCEQIVTNFSSYSINARP
;
A
#
# COMPACT_ATOMS: atom_id res chain seq x y z
N MET A 1 12.32 -5.51 -22.06
CA MET A 1 11.23 -4.59 -22.48
C MET A 1 11.75 -3.63 -23.53
N ARG A 2 10.94 -3.20 -24.51
CA ARG A 2 11.37 -2.14 -25.45
C ARG A 2 11.66 -0.81 -24.73
N LEU A 3 12.75 -0.16 -25.13
CA LEU A 3 13.23 1.11 -24.57
C LEU A 3 12.19 2.23 -24.70
N ASP A 4 11.50 2.31 -25.84
CA ASP A 4 10.44 3.31 -26.05
C ASP A 4 9.26 3.16 -25.10
N LYS A 5 8.82 1.92 -24.86
CA LYS A 5 7.79 1.59 -23.88
C LYS A 5 8.26 1.93 -22.47
N PHE A 6 9.49 1.58 -22.10
CA PHE A 6 10.04 1.88 -20.79
C PHE A 6 10.07 3.40 -20.52
N LEU A 7 10.68 4.17 -21.42
CA LEU A 7 10.81 5.62 -21.26
C LEU A 7 9.45 6.32 -21.27
N SER A 8 8.51 5.90 -22.12
CA SER A 8 7.18 6.54 -22.17
C SER A 8 6.30 6.23 -20.95
N ASN A 9 6.60 5.16 -20.22
CA ASN A 9 5.95 4.84 -18.95
C ASN A 9 6.63 5.56 -17.77
N ARG A 10 7.94 5.76 -17.85
CA ARG A 10 8.77 6.28 -16.75
C ARG A 10 9.09 7.76 -16.82
N THR A 11 8.72 8.42 -17.91
CA THR A 11 8.93 9.85 -18.10
C THR A 11 7.61 10.52 -18.50
N PRO A 12 7.51 11.86 -18.40
CA PRO A 12 6.34 12.60 -18.90
C PRO A 12 6.15 12.49 -20.42
N HIS A 13 7.15 11.99 -21.14
CA HIS A 13 7.19 11.97 -22.59
C HIS A 13 6.32 10.86 -23.18
N SER A 14 5.48 11.22 -24.15
CA SER A 14 4.80 10.28 -25.04
C SER A 14 5.79 9.43 -25.84
N ARG A 15 5.33 8.31 -26.43
CA ARG A 15 6.18 7.48 -27.30
C ARG A 15 6.76 8.25 -28.50
N SER A 16 6.03 9.22 -29.04
CA SER A 16 6.51 10.11 -30.11
C SER A 16 7.64 11.02 -29.62
N GLU A 17 7.49 11.61 -28.44
CA GLU A 17 8.52 12.47 -27.83
C GLU A 17 9.77 11.66 -27.47
N VAL A 18 9.61 10.45 -26.91
CA VAL A 18 10.72 9.53 -26.65
C VAL A 18 11.52 9.22 -27.92
N LYS A 19 10.85 8.95 -29.05
CA LYS A 19 11.52 8.74 -30.34
C LYS A 19 12.31 9.97 -30.78
N SER A 20 11.80 11.17 -30.51
CA SER A 20 12.51 12.43 -30.78
C SER A 20 13.77 12.55 -29.90
N LEU A 21 13.66 12.28 -28.60
CA LEU A 21 14.77 12.32 -27.65
C LEU A 21 15.88 11.33 -28.00
N LEU A 22 15.52 10.12 -28.41
CA LEU A 22 16.46 9.12 -28.90
C LEU A 22 17.21 9.64 -30.14
N ARG A 23 16.52 10.23 -31.12
CA ARG A 23 17.17 10.83 -32.31
C ARG A 23 18.12 11.98 -31.94
N GLN A 24 17.81 12.74 -30.90
CA GLN A 24 18.64 13.84 -30.40
C GLN A 24 19.85 13.35 -29.58
N GLY A 25 20.01 12.05 -29.34
CA GLY A 25 21.07 11.50 -28.50
C GLY A 25 20.91 11.82 -27.01
N ALA A 26 19.69 12.16 -26.58
CA ALA A 26 19.39 12.55 -25.20
C ALA A 26 19.16 11.36 -24.25
N VAL A 27 19.38 10.12 -24.73
CA VAL A 27 19.14 8.89 -23.96
C VAL A 27 20.40 8.05 -23.94
N GLN A 28 20.77 7.56 -22.76
CA GLN A 28 21.86 6.61 -22.56
C GLN A 28 21.36 5.35 -21.86
N VAL A 29 21.90 4.20 -22.25
CA VAL A 29 21.74 2.92 -21.56
C VAL A 29 23.14 2.44 -21.20
N ASP A 30 23.39 2.23 -19.90
CA ASP A 30 24.70 1.85 -19.35
C ASP A 30 25.85 2.77 -19.81
N GLY A 31 25.55 4.08 -19.94
CA GLY A 31 26.50 5.11 -20.36
C GLY A 31 26.69 5.23 -21.87
N VAL A 32 26.07 4.37 -22.68
CA VAL A 32 26.14 4.41 -24.14
C VAL A 32 24.92 5.15 -24.67
N THR A 33 25.13 6.16 -25.53
CA THR A 33 24.03 6.87 -26.21
C THR A 33 23.29 5.93 -27.16
N VAL A 34 21.97 5.85 -27.02
CA VAL A 34 21.12 4.95 -27.82
C VAL A 34 20.18 5.76 -28.70
N HIS A 35 20.00 5.31 -29.95
CA HIS A 35 19.08 5.92 -30.92
C HIS A 35 17.92 4.99 -31.33
N ASP A 36 18.03 3.68 -31.08
CA ASP A 36 17.01 2.70 -31.42
C ASP A 36 15.91 2.61 -30.35
N ALA A 37 14.72 3.10 -30.71
CA ALA A 37 13.52 3.03 -29.88
C ALA A 37 13.03 1.60 -29.60
N SER A 38 13.33 0.67 -30.51
CA SER A 38 12.89 -0.73 -30.41
C SER A 38 13.85 -1.63 -29.64
N MET A 39 15.02 -1.10 -29.25
CA MET A 39 16.02 -1.79 -28.44
C MET A 39 15.34 -2.40 -27.21
N ASN A 40 15.59 -3.68 -26.96
CA ASN A 40 15.19 -4.31 -25.71
C ASN A 40 16.22 -3.99 -24.62
N ILE A 41 15.72 -3.56 -23.48
CA ILE A 41 16.49 -3.36 -22.25
C ILE A 41 15.95 -4.27 -21.15
N ASP A 42 16.78 -4.53 -20.15
CA ASP A 42 16.40 -5.04 -18.84
C ASP A 42 16.34 -3.88 -17.82
N PRO A 43 15.15 -3.38 -17.48
CA PRO A 43 14.99 -2.26 -16.55
C PRO A 43 15.47 -2.54 -15.12
N GLU A 44 15.69 -3.81 -14.75
CA GLU A 44 16.15 -4.20 -13.41
C GLU A 44 17.68 -4.21 -13.33
N GLN A 45 18.37 -4.38 -14.46
CA GLN A 45 19.83 -4.54 -14.51
C GLN A 45 20.53 -3.34 -15.16
N GLN A 46 19.84 -2.67 -16.10
CA GLN A 46 20.45 -1.63 -16.93
C GLN A 46 20.08 -0.25 -16.45
N LYS A 47 21.08 0.63 -16.40
CA LYS A 47 20.91 2.03 -16.01
C LYS A 47 20.50 2.84 -17.22
N VAL A 48 19.30 3.42 -17.18
CA VAL A 48 18.79 4.30 -18.24
C VAL A 48 18.85 5.75 -17.78
N ILE A 49 19.46 6.61 -18.60
CA ILE A 49 19.51 8.07 -18.39
C ILE A 49 18.75 8.73 -19.54
N CYS A 50 17.81 9.62 -19.22
CA CYS A 50 17.08 10.42 -20.20
C CYS A 50 17.23 11.90 -19.83
N GLN A 51 17.73 12.70 -20.78
CA GLN A 51 18.01 14.13 -20.60
C GLN A 51 18.87 14.42 -19.36
N GLY A 52 19.88 13.58 -19.12
CA GLY A 52 20.80 13.70 -17.98
C GLY A 52 20.23 13.25 -16.63
N LYS A 53 18.98 12.76 -16.58
CA LYS A 53 18.35 12.23 -15.35
C LYS A 53 18.25 10.72 -15.41
N ASN A 54 18.58 10.06 -14.29
CA ASN A 54 18.32 8.64 -14.16
C ASN A 54 16.80 8.39 -14.26
N VAL A 55 16.44 7.42 -15.09
CA VAL A 55 15.08 6.91 -15.18
C VAL A 55 15.01 5.71 -14.25
N HIS A 56 14.26 5.83 -13.15
CA HIS A 56 14.15 4.78 -12.13
C HIS A 56 13.74 3.44 -12.75
N GLY A 57 14.42 2.38 -12.28
CA GLY A 57 14.37 1.03 -12.85
C GLY A 57 13.09 0.27 -12.53
N GLY A 58 12.92 -0.87 -13.21
CA GLY A 58 11.82 -1.81 -13.03
C GLY A 58 10.63 -1.64 -13.98
N MET A 59 9.93 -2.76 -14.26
CA MET A 59 8.73 -2.77 -15.13
C MET A 59 7.55 -2.04 -14.50
N PHE A 60 7.47 -2.02 -13.17
CA PHE A 60 6.50 -1.27 -12.36
C PHE A 60 7.23 -0.66 -11.15
N VAL A 61 6.67 0.40 -10.56
CA VAL A 61 7.10 0.93 -9.27
C VAL A 61 6.17 0.45 -8.16
N TYR A 62 6.71 0.30 -6.96
CA TYR A 62 5.95 -0.11 -5.79
C TYR A 62 6.42 0.72 -4.60
N TYR A 63 5.54 1.55 -4.05
CA TYR A 63 5.81 2.34 -2.85
C TYR A 63 4.93 1.87 -1.71
N LEU A 64 5.55 1.47 -0.59
CA LEU A 64 4.86 1.33 0.69
C LEU A 64 4.80 2.69 1.34
N VAL A 65 3.60 3.19 1.57
CA VAL A 65 3.37 4.50 2.18
C VAL A 65 2.81 4.30 3.57
N ASN A 66 3.40 4.97 4.56
CA ASN A 66 2.78 5.13 5.86
C ASN A 66 1.81 6.31 5.81
N LYS A 67 0.56 6.05 5.43
CA LYS A 67 -0.45 7.10 5.22
C LYS A 67 -0.77 7.82 6.54
N PRO A 68 -0.69 9.16 6.60
CA PRO A 68 -1.16 9.97 7.72
C PRO A 68 -2.69 10.19 7.71
N LEU A 69 -3.21 10.70 8.82
CA LEU A 69 -4.59 11.21 8.90
C LEU A 69 -4.80 12.41 7.96
N GLY A 70 -6.03 12.58 7.50
CA GLY A 70 -6.44 13.73 6.66
C GLY A 70 -6.07 13.60 5.17
N TYR A 71 -5.32 12.56 4.79
CA TYR A 71 -5.04 12.22 3.39
C TYR A 71 -6.07 11.23 2.87
N ILE A 72 -6.41 11.29 1.58
CA ILE A 72 -7.30 10.33 0.93
C ILE A 72 -6.54 9.41 -0.04
N CYS A 73 -7.03 8.17 -0.18
CA CYS A 73 -6.53 7.23 -1.19
C CYS A 73 -7.19 7.50 -2.55
N ALA A 74 -6.72 8.55 -3.23
CA ALA A 74 -7.08 8.93 -4.59
C ALA A 74 -5.82 9.27 -5.40
N THR A 75 -5.93 9.32 -6.73
CA THR A 75 -4.84 9.76 -7.62
C THR A 75 -4.72 11.28 -7.65
N GLU A 76 -5.87 11.97 -7.67
CA GLU A 76 -5.99 13.43 -7.69
C GLU A 76 -7.27 13.83 -6.97
N ASP A 77 -7.27 14.99 -6.32
CA ASP A 77 -8.45 15.58 -5.69
C ASP A 77 -8.29 17.10 -5.58
N ARG A 78 -9.41 17.84 -5.60
CA ARG A 78 -9.42 19.31 -5.60
C ARG A 78 -9.41 19.93 -4.19
N HIS A 79 -9.86 19.18 -3.19
CA HIS A 79 -10.15 19.67 -1.84
C HIS A 79 -9.28 19.01 -0.77
N HIS A 80 -8.80 17.79 -1.03
CA HIS A 80 -8.06 16.99 -0.07
C HIS A 80 -6.67 16.62 -0.59
N LYS A 81 -5.71 16.49 0.33
CA LYS A 81 -4.40 15.92 0.01
C LYS A 81 -4.55 14.42 -0.29
N THR A 82 -3.85 13.95 -1.30
CA THR A 82 -3.88 12.55 -1.72
C THR A 82 -2.63 11.80 -1.27
N VAL A 83 -2.70 10.49 -1.17
CA VAL A 83 -1.51 9.65 -0.92
C VAL A 83 -0.42 9.80 -1.99
N ILE A 84 -0.76 10.22 -3.21
CA ILE A 84 0.23 10.53 -4.25
C ILE A 84 1.06 11.76 -3.88
N ASP A 85 0.49 12.70 -3.11
CA ASP A 85 1.18 13.91 -2.68
C ASP A 85 2.33 13.64 -1.68
N LEU A 86 2.34 12.45 -1.08
CA LEU A 86 3.42 11.99 -0.18
C LEU A 86 4.67 11.53 -0.95
N ILE A 87 4.57 11.32 -2.26
CA ILE A 87 5.70 10.93 -3.10
C ILE A 87 6.34 12.19 -3.73
N PRO A 88 7.67 12.39 -3.66
CA PRO A 88 8.37 13.46 -4.36
C PRO A 88 8.06 13.46 -5.86
N LYS A 89 7.95 14.64 -6.48
CA LYS A 89 7.49 14.78 -7.88
C LYS A 89 8.39 14.02 -8.86
N GLU A 90 9.68 13.98 -8.57
CA GLU A 90 10.72 13.28 -9.31
C GLU A 90 10.59 11.75 -9.26
N CYS A 91 9.94 11.20 -8.23
CA CYS A 91 9.67 9.78 -8.08
C CYS A 91 8.28 9.37 -8.62
N ARG A 92 7.42 10.34 -8.97
CA ARG A 92 6.08 10.03 -9.51
C ARG A 92 6.20 9.58 -10.97
N VAL A 93 5.77 8.35 -11.23
CA VAL A 93 5.67 7.81 -12.59
C VAL A 93 4.26 7.99 -13.15
N LYS A 94 4.14 7.91 -14.48
CA LYS A 94 2.84 7.99 -15.14
C LYS A 94 1.98 6.80 -14.74
N GLY A 95 0.73 7.07 -14.37
CA GLY A 95 -0.21 6.03 -13.97
C GLY A 95 0.03 5.46 -12.58
N LEU A 96 0.74 6.16 -11.70
CA LEU A 96 0.84 5.81 -10.29
C LEU A 96 -0.53 5.97 -9.61
N PHE A 97 -1.01 4.92 -8.93
CA PHE A 97 -2.29 4.92 -8.22
C PHE A 97 -2.22 4.12 -6.91
N PRO A 98 -3.13 4.35 -5.95
CA PRO A 98 -3.23 3.52 -4.75
C PRO A 98 -3.85 2.15 -5.03
N ALA A 99 -3.07 1.09 -4.82
CA ALA A 99 -3.53 -0.30 -4.82
C ALA A 99 -4.17 -0.65 -3.47
N GLY A 100 -5.42 -0.24 -3.33
CA GLY A 100 -6.22 -0.40 -2.12
C GLY A 100 -6.39 0.92 -1.38
N ARG A 101 -7.42 0.98 -0.54
CA ARG A 101 -7.85 2.23 0.09
C ARG A 101 -7.79 2.12 1.61
N LEU A 102 -7.58 3.26 2.23
CA LEU A 102 -7.85 3.55 3.63
C LEU A 102 -8.70 4.81 3.67
N ASP A 103 -9.58 4.87 4.65
CA ASP A 103 -10.40 6.07 4.88
C ASP A 103 -9.52 7.25 5.32
N SER A 104 -10.05 8.46 5.18
CA SER A 104 -9.31 9.69 5.52
C SER A 104 -8.92 9.76 6.99
N ASP A 105 -9.71 9.13 7.86
CA ASP A 105 -9.54 9.02 9.31
C ASP A 105 -8.71 7.80 9.74
N SER A 106 -8.12 7.08 8.79
CA SER A 106 -7.35 5.86 9.00
C SER A 106 -5.90 6.03 8.53
N THR A 107 -4.96 5.34 9.17
CA THR A 107 -3.51 5.50 8.92
C THR A 107 -2.83 4.18 8.54
N GLY A 108 -1.57 4.27 8.15
CA GLY A 108 -0.70 3.11 7.94
C GLY A 108 -0.60 2.68 6.48
N LEU A 109 -0.31 1.41 6.27
CA LEU A 109 0.15 0.86 5.00
C LEU A 109 -0.81 1.13 3.85
N VAL A 110 -0.33 1.84 2.82
CA VAL A 110 -0.94 1.92 1.49
C VAL A 110 0.11 1.55 0.46
N LEU A 111 -0.23 0.67 -0.48
CA LEU A 111 0.63 0.39 -1.63
C LEU A 111 0.28 1.37 -2.76
N LEU A 112 1.27 2.06 -3.31
CA LEU A 112 1.15 2.79 -4.57
C LEU A 112 1.91 2.06 -5.66
N THR A 113 1.32 1.94 -6.85
CA THR A 113 1.96 1.28 -8.00
C THR A 113 1.36 1.76 -9.32
N ASP A 114 2.05 1.49 -10.43
CA ASP A 114 1.51 1.55 -11.79
C ASP A 114 1.16 0.15 -12.35
N ASP A 115 1.28 -0.90 -11.53
CA ASP A 115 0.91 -2.29 -11.87
C ASP A 115 -0.58 -2.57 -11.63
N GLY A 116 -1.39 -2.31 -12.65
CA GLY A 116 -2.82 -2.63 -12.62
C GLY A 116 -3.14 -4.11 -12.45
N ALA A 117 -2.27 -5.01 -12.93
CA ALA A 117 -2.53 -6.45 -12.87
C ALA A 117 -2.32 -7.00 -11.45
N LEU A 118 -1.25 -6.58 -10.78
CA LEU A 118 -1.03 -6.89 -9.38
C LEU A 118 -2.13 -6.29 -8.50
N ALA A 119 -2.45 -5.00 -8.68
CA ALA A 119 -3.48 -4.34 -7.89
C ALA A 119 -4.83 -5.06 -8.01
N HIS A 120 -5.21 -5.48 -9.22
CA HIS A 120 -6.43 -6.27 -9.42
C HIS A 120 -6.38 -7.61 -8.68
N LYS A 121 -5.25 -8.33 -8.71
CA LYS A 121 -5.07 -9.58 -7.95
C LYS A 121 -5.18 -9.36 -6.44
N MET A 122 -4.55 -8.31 -5.92
CA MET A 122 -4.57 -8.01 -4.49
C MET A 122 -5.96 -7.59 -3.96
N LEU A 123 -6.69 -6.81 -4.75
CA LEU A 123 -7.95 -6.20 -4.33
C LEU A 123 -9.18 -7.02 -4.71
N SER A 124 -9.02 -7.99 -5.60
CA SER A 124 -10.11 -8.87 -6.00
C SER A 124 -10.63 -9.63 -4.78
N PRO A 125 -11.96 -9.60 -4.53
CA PRO A 125 -12.58 -10.33 -3.43
C PRO A 125 -12.25 -11.82 -3.44
N LYS A 126 -11.96 -12.40 -4.62
CA LYS A 126 -11.67 -13.83 -4.80
C LYS A 126 -10.39 -14.29 -4.09
N HIS A 127 -9.43 -13.38 -3.87
CA HIS A 127 -8.14 -13.75 -3.28
C HIS A 127 -8.09 -13.61 -1.76
N HIS A 128 -9.09 -12.94 -1.15
CA HIS A 128 -9.20 -12.79 0.31
C HIS A 128 -7.89 -12.39 1.01
N ILE A 129 -7.08 -11.54 0.37
CA ILE A 129 -5.79 -11.11 0.91
C ILE A 129 -6.04 -10.46 2.28
N PRO A 130 -5.43 -10.99 3.36
CA PRO A 130 -5.69 -10.50 4.70
C PRO A 130 -5.11 -9.10 4.87
N LYS A 131 -5.83 -8.26 5.62
CA LYS A 131 -5.36 -6.93 6.05
C LYS A 131 -5.36 -6.92 7.57
N TYR A 132 -4.25 -6.47 8.14
CA TYR A 132 -4.04 -6.48 9.58
C TYR A 132 -4.02 -5.05 10.12
N TYR A 133 -4.85 -4.79 11.12
CA TYR A 133 -5.06 -3.47 11.69
C TYR A 133 -4.76 -3.46 13.18
N LEU A 134 -3.81 -2.62 13.58
CA LEU A 134 -3.66 -2.26 14.98
C LEU A 134 -4.70 -1.19 15.33
N ILE A 135 -5.55 -1.49 16.31
CA ILE A 135 -6.59 -0.57 16.76
C ILE A 135 -6.41 -0.18 18.21
N ARG A 136 -6.85 1.04 18.54
CA ARG A 136 -7.04 1.52 19.91
C ARG A 136 -8.53 1.67 20.19
N LEU A 137 -8.99 1.02 21.24
CA LEU A 137 -10.38 1.01 21.69
C LEU A 137 -10.61 2.06 22.77
N ALA A 138 -11.79 2.68 22.77
CA ALA A 138 -12.21 3.63 23.80
C ALA A 138 -12.36 2.95 25.16
N ARG A 139 -12.89 1.72 25.17
CA ARG A 139 -13.08 0.88 26.36
C ARG A 139 -12.18 -0.36 26.31
N PRO A 140 -11.81 -0.94 27.47
CA PRO A 140 -10.99 -2.14 27.49
C PRO A 140 -11.53 -3.27 26.62
N PHE A 141 -10.64 -4.02 25.99
CA PHE A 141 -10.94 -5.19 25.18
C PHE A 141 -11.75 -6.21 26.00
N GLN A 142 -12.75 -6.83 25.38
CA GLN A 142 -13.55 -7.89 25.97
C GLN A 142 -13.29 -9.21 25.25
N GLN A 143 -13.16 -10.31 25.99
CA GLN A 143 -12.79 -11.61 25.42
C GLN A 143 -13.85 -12.17 24.47
N ASP A 144 -15.12 -11.77 24.61
CA ASP A 144 -16.21 -12.18 23.73
C ASP A 144 -16.07 -11.63 22.29
N TYR A 145 -15.25 -10.59 22.08
CA TYR A 145 -14.96 -10.07 20.73
C TYR A 145 -14.35 -11.12 19.82
N VAL A 146 -13.49 -12.00 20.37
CA VAL A 146 -12.83 -13.07 19.60
C VAL A 146 -13.88 -13.98 18.97
N LYS A 147 -14.84 -14.44 19.78
CA LYS A 147 -15.92 -15.32 19.34
C LYS A 147 -16.83 -14.62 18.34
N LYS A 148 -17.27 -13.40 18.65
CA LYS A 148 -18.20 -12.62 17.80
C LYS A 148 -17.60 -12.31 16.42
N CYS A 149 -16.32 -11.95 16.35
CA CYS A 149 -15.65 -11.71 15.07
C CYS A 149 -15.50 -13.00 14.26
N ALA A 150 -15.16 -14.12 14.92
CA ALA A 150 -14.99 -15.42 14.25
C ALA A 150 -16.32 -16.00 13.72
N GLU A 151 -17.45 -15.70 14.36
CA GLU A 151 -18.80 -16.08 13.89
C GLU A 151 -19.31 -15.22 12.73
N GLY A 152 -18.64 -14.09 12.45
CA GLY A 152 -19.13 -13.07 11.51
C GLY A 152 -20.10 -12.10 12.19
N ILE A 153 -20.18 -10.87 11.68
CA ILE A 153 -20.99 -9.80 12.28
C ILE A 153 -21.91 -9.19 11.22
N THR A 154 -23.21 -9.15 11.51
CA THR A 154 -24.15 -8.33 10.74
C THR A 154 -24.14 -6.90 11.27
N LEU A 155 -23.81 -5.96 10.41
CA LEU A 155 -23.80 -4.54 10.73
C LEU A 155 -25.22 -3.98 10.78
N SER A 156 -25.40 -2.80 11.39
CA SER A 156 -26.71 -2.18 11.61
C SER A 156 -27.52 -1.89 10.35
N ASP A 157 -26.88 -1.83 9.18
CA ASP A 157 -27.54 -1.63 7.88
C ASP A 157 -27.86 -2.97 7.16
N GLY A 158 -27.68 -4.10 7.83
CA GLY A 158 -27.89 -5.44 7.28
C GLY A 158 -26.70 -6.00 6.52
N THR A 159 -25.57 -5.28 6.43
CA THR A 159 -24.36 -5.81 5.78
C THR A 159 -23.77 -6.95 6.60
N GLU A 160 -23.66 -8.14 6.02
CA GLU A 160 -23.05 -9.31 6.67
C GLU A 160 -21.54 -9.34 6.46
N CYS A 161 -20.72 -9.16 7.51
CA CYS A 161 -19.27 -9.30 7.45
C CYS A 161 -18.83 -10.78 7.42
N LEU A 162 -17.78 -11.06 6.66
CA LEU A 162 -17.05 -12.32 6.71
C LEU A 162 -16.46 -12.51 8.12
N PRO A 163 -16.21 -13.77 8.51
CA PRO A 163 -15.42 -14.07 9.70
C PRO A 163 -14.11 -13.30 9.73
N ALA A 164 -13.78 -12.79 10.91
CA ALA A 164 -12.59 -12.00 11.16
C ALA A 164 -11.89 -12.50 12.42
N GLU A 165 -10.58 -12.32 12.47
CA GLU A 165 -9.79 -12.65 13.65
C GLU A 165 -9.46 -11.38 14.42
N ILE A 166 -9.51 -11.44 15.74
CA ILE A 166 -9.13 -10.33 16.61
C ILE A 166 -8.38 -10.87 17.84
N GLN A 167 -7.32 -10.19 18.23
CA GLN A 167 -6.52 -10.56 19.39
C GLN A 167 -6.18 -9.34 20.23
N GLN A 168 -6.29 -9.48 21.54
CA GLN A 168 -5.87 -8.46 22.49
C GLN A 168 -4.35 -8.32 22.49
N ILE A 169 -3.86 -7.07 22.37
CA ILE A 169 -2.43 -6.72 22.50
C ILE A 169 -2.17 -6.08 23.88
N SER A 170 -3.10 -5.25 24.36
CA SER A 170 -3.09 -4.71 25.71
C SER A 170 -4.51 -4.36 26.16
N ALA A 171 -4.69 -3.71 27.31
CA ALA A 171 -6.00 -3.36 27.84
C ALA A 171 -6.91 -2.68 26.79
N LYS A 172 -6.37 -1.75 25.99
CA LYS A 172 -7.13 -0.99 24.98
C LYS A 172 -6.63 -1.18 23.55
N TYR A 173 -5.64 -2.02 23.31
CA TYR A 173 -5.13 -2.29 21.96
C TYR A 173 -5.45 -3.70 21.52
N ALA A 174 -5.80 -3.85 20.26
CA ALA A 174 -6.05 -5.14 19.62
C ALA A 174 -5.51 -5.14 18.19
N LEU A 175 -5.18 -6.33 17.70
CA LEU A 175 -4.91 -6.58 16.29
C LEU A 175 -6.14 -7.23 15.67
N VAL A 176 -6.58 -6.74 14.51
CA VAL A 176 -7.71 -7.27 13.74
C VAL A 176 -7.23 -7.73 12.38
N CYS A 177 -7.62 -8.93 11.95
CA CYS A 177 -7.44 -9.42 10.57
C CYS A 177 -8.79 -9.39 9.84
N LEU A 178 -8.81 -8.75 8.66
CA LEU A 178 -9.95 -8.77 7.75
C LEU A 178 -9.57 -9.37 6.40
N HIS A 179 -10.46 -10.17 5.84
CA HIS A 179 -10.32 -10.76 4.50
C HIS A 179 -11.09 -10.01 3.41
N GLU A 180 -11.89 -9.02 3.80
CA GLU A 180 -12.59 -8.12 2.90
C GLU A 180 -12.21 -6.65 3.19
N GLY A 181 -13.06 -5.70 2.81
CA GLY A 181 -12.75 -4.27 2.89
C GLY A 181 -14.01 -3.43 2.77
N LYS A 182 -14.99 -3.69 3.63
CA LYS A 182 -16.26 -2.95 3.66
C LYS A 182 -16.06 -1.55 4.23
N TYR A 183 -16.98 -0.65 3.91
CA TYR A 183 -16.93 0.73 4.38
C TYR A 183 -16.91 0.80 5.91
N HIS A 184 -15.84 1.36 6.47
CA HIS A 184 -15.60 1.52 7.91
C HIS A 184 -15.75 0.21 8.72
N GLU A 185 -15.46 -0.94 8.12
CA GLU A 185 -15.79 -2.27 8.64
C GLU A 185 -15.36 -2.49 10.10
N VAL A 186 -14.06 -2.33 10.41
CA VAL A 186 -13.54 -2.51 11.78
C VAL A 186 -14.26 -1.59 12.78
N ARG A 187 -14.45 -0.32 12.43
CA ARG A 187 -15.11 0.64 13.32
C ARG A 187 -16.56 0.24 13.60
N ARG A 188 -17.27 -0.24 12.59
CA ARG A 188 -18.67 -0.64 12.66
C ARG A 188 -18.86 -1.97 13.40
N MET A 189 -17.96 -2.93 13.19
CA MET A 189 -17.93 -4.19 13.94
C MET A 189 -17.74 -3.94 15.44
N LEU A 190 -16.77 -3.11 15.83
CA LEU A 190 -16.55 -2.81 17.25
C LEU A 190 -17.70 -1.98 17.85
N ALA A 191 -18.31 -1.09 17.06
CA ALA A 191 -19.50 -0.34 17.46
C ALA A 191 -20.71 -1.23 17.74
N SER A 192 -20.98 -2.25 16.92
CA SER A 192 -22.09 -3.19 17.17
C SER A 192 -21.87 -4.03 18.43
N MET A 193 -20.61 -4.19 18.86
CA MET A 193 -20.23 -4.84 20.12
C MET A 193 -20.13 -3.87 21.32
N GLY A 194 -20.56 -2.61 21.17
CA GLY A 194 -20.62 -1.63 22.26
C GLY A 194 -19.28 -0.97 22.62
N ASN A 195 -18.32 -0.98 21.70
CA ASN A 195 -17.03 -0.30 21.84
C ASN A 195 -16.79 0.68 20.67
N HIS A 196 -15.79 1.54 20.78
CA HIS A 196 -15.45 2.49 19.72
C HIS A 196 -13.96 2.42 19.41
N VAL A 197 -13.64 2.44 18.12
CA VAL A 197 -12.26 2.50 17.63
C VAL A 197 -11.84 3.97 17.59
N GLU A 198 -10.97 4.37 18.52
CA GLU A 198 -10.43 5.73 18.57
C GLU A 198 -9.31 5.93 17.54
N PHE A 199 -8.64 4.85 17.18
CA PHE A 199 -7.51 4.88 16.25
C PHE A 199 -7.42 3.56 15.48
N LEU A 200 -7.08 3.65 14.19
CA LEU A 200 -6.95 2.52 13.28
C LEU A 200 -5.73 2.71 12.37
N HIS A 201 -4.85 1.71 12.38
CA HIS A 201 -3.62 1.70 11.58
C HIS A 201 -3.41 0.36 10.92
N ARG A 202 -3.35 0.35 9.58
CA ARG A 202 -3.03 -0.86 8.84
C ARG A 202 -1.53 -1.14 8.95
N VAL A 203 -1.17 -2.20 9.66
CA VAL A 203 0.23 -2.60 9.88
C VAL A 203 0.75 -3.54 8.81
N ALA A 204 -0.14 -4.29 8.15
CA ALA A 204 0.24 -5.24 7.10
C ALA A 204 -0.90 -5.53 6.12
N MET A 205 -0.53 -6.02 4.95
CA MET A 205 -1.42 -6.60 3.93
C MET A 205 -0.74 -7.82 3.31
N GLY A 206 -1.41 -8.97 3.35
CA GLY A 206 -0.76 -10.25 3.07
C GLY A 206 0.46 -10.41 3.98
N SER A 207 1.60 -10.79 3.40
CA SER A 207 2.87 -10.89 4.14
C SER A 207 3.71 -9.62 4.19
N VAL A 208 3.24 -8.51 3.60
CA VAL A 208 4.01 -7.26 3.62
C VAL A 208 3.60 -6.41 4.80
N PHE A 209 4.58 -6.16 5.65
CA PHE A 209 4.46 -5.29 6.80
C PHE A 209 4.85 -3.86 6.44
N LEU A 210 4.18 -2.91 7.05
CA LEU A 210 4.69 -1.56 7.16
C LEU A 210 5.97 -1.61 8.00
N PRO A 211 7.12 -1.15 7.48
CA PRO A 211 8.34 -1.13 8.25
C PRO A 211 8.15 -0.30 9.53
N PRO A 212 8.50 -0.81 10.72
CA PRO A 212 8.33 -0.07 11.97
C PRO A 212 9.13 1.24 12.01
N THR A 213 10.17 1.35 11.19
CA THR A 213 11.05 2.51 11.05
C THR A 213 10.54 3.55 10.04
N LEU A 214 9.49 3.25 9.27
CA LEU A 214 8.94 4.17 8.29
C LEU A 214 7.99 5.16 8.97
N SER A 215 8.42 6.41 9.11
CA SER A 215 7.64 7.45 9.79
C SER A 215 6.33 7.74 9.07
N THR A 216 5.36 8.25 9.82
CA THR A 216 4.07 8.70 9.27
C THR A 216 4.27 9.81 8.24
N GLY A 217 3.73 9.62 7.03
CA GLY A 217 3.93 10.50 5.89
C GLY A 217 5.06 10.08 4.95
N ASP A 218 5.96 9.20 5.39
CA ASP A 218 7.06 8.71 4.56
C ASP A 218 6.62 7.53 3.67
N TYR A 219 7.47 7.25 2.68
CA TYR A 219 7.33 6.13 1.76
C TYR A 219 8.64 5.36 1.62
N LEU A 220 8.53 4.09 1.25
CA LEU A 220 9.64 3.21 0.92
C LEU A 220 9.40 2.58 -0.45
N GLU A 221 10.35 2.72 -1.36
CA GLU A 221 10.38 1.96 -2.62
C GLU A 221 10.78 0.51 -2.34
N VAL A 222 10.00 -0.43 -2.88
CA VAL A 222 10.25 -1.87 -2.75
C VAL A 222 10.36 -2.55 -4.12
N PHE A 223 11.14 -3.60 -4.21
CA PHE A 223 11.38 -4.30 -5.47
C PHE A 223 10.27 -5.31 -5.78
N ASN A 224 10.07 -5.59 -7.07
CA ASN A 224 8.98 -6.47 -7.54
C ASN A 224 8.97 -7.86 -6.88
N LYS A 225 10.15 -8.47 -6.70
CA LYS A 225 10.30 -9.77 -6.01
C LYS A 225 9.75 -9.77 -4.57
N ASP A 226 9.81 -8.63 -3.89
CA ASP A 226 9.35 -8.48 -2.50
C ASP A 226 7.82 -8.30 -2.47
N VAL A 227 7.28 -7.72 -3.53
CA VAL A 227 5.87 -7.41 -3.74
C VAL A 227 5.06 -8.66 -4.10
N GLU A 228 5.65 -9.66 -4.78
CA GLU A 228 4.98 -10.97 -4.98
C GLU A 228 4.62 -11.67 -3.66
N ASN A 229 5.33 -11.35 -2.57
CA ASN A 229 4.97 -11.85 -1.24
C ASN A 229 3.65 -11.24 -0.73
N LEU A 230 3.18 -10.08 -1.23
CA LEU A 230 1.86 -9.52 -0.88
C LEU A 230 0.72 -10.51 -1.09
N LEU A 231 0.88 -11.42 -2.06
CA LEU A 231 -0.13 -12.42 -2.42
C LEU A 231 -0.06 -13.66 -1.52
N LYS A 232 0.96 -13.79 -0.68
CA LYS A 232 1.09 -14.88 0.29
C LYS A 232 0.47 -14.46 1.62
N PRO A 233 -0.55 -15.17 2.12
CA PRO A 233 -1.07 -14.90 3.46
C PRO A 233 -0.05 -15.34 4.51
N LEU A 234 0.06 -14.58 5.60
CA LEU A 234 0.69 -15.03 6.84
C LEU A 234 -0.39 -15.53 7.81
N GLY A 235 -0.06 -16.50 8.66
CA GLY A 235 -0.96 -16.89 9.74
C GLY A 235 -1.19 -15.72 10.71
N PHE A 236 -2.43 -15.51 11.17
CA PHE A 236 -2.76 -14.39 12.05
C PHE A 236 -1.92 -14.37 13.34
N GLN A 237 -1.63 -15.54 13.90
CA GLN A 237 -0.80 -15.68 15.10
C GLN A 237 0.64 -15.21 14.86
N GLU A 238 1.23 -15.52 13.70
CA GLU A 238 2.57 -15.07 13.33
C GLU A 238 2.62 -13.53 13.22
N VAL A 239 1.58 -12.93 12.62
CA VAL A 239 1.45 -11.47 12.58
C VAL A 239 1.33 -10.89 13.99
N CYS A 240 0.53 -11.50 14.87
CA CYS A 240 0.38 -11.06 16.26
C CYS A 240 1.74 -11.02 16.97
N GLU A 241 2.55 -12.07 16.87
CA GLU A 241 3.87 -12.14 17.50
C GLU A 241 4.81 -11.04 17.00
N GLN A 242 4.81 -10.79 15.70
CA GLN A 242 5.62 -9.73 15.10
C GLN A 242 5.18 -8.33 15.54
N ILE A 243 3.86 -8.09 15.63
CA ILE A 243 3.30 -6.81 16.10
C ILE A 243 3.57 -6.60 17.59
N VAL A 244 3.41 -7.64 18.43
CA VAL A 244 3.71 -7.57 19.87
C VAL A 244 5.19 -7.21 20.09
N THR A 245 6.09 -7.87 19.35
CA THR A 245 7.53 -7.62 19.44
C THR A 245 7.90 -6.17 19.08
N ASN A 246 7.17 -5.57 18.13
CA ASN A 246 7.42 -4.20 17.63
C ASN A 246 6.35 -3.19 18.10
N PHE A 247 5.61 -3.51 19.16
CA PHE A 247 4.42 -2.76 19.54
C PHE A 247 4.73 -1.31 19.86
N SER A 248 5.86 -1.02 20.51
CA SER A 248 6.28 0.35 20.82
C SER A 248 6.40 1.19 19.54
N SER A 249 7.11 0.69 18.53
CA SER A 249 7.30 1.37 17.24
C SER A 249 5.99 1.60 16.50
N TYR A 250 5.15 0.56 16.38
CA TYR A 250 3.83 0.72 15.76
C TYR A 250 2.93 1.66 16.55
N SER A 251 2.97 1.61 17.89
CA SER A 251 2.19 2.49 18.75
C SER A 251 2.61 3.95 18.67
N ILE A 252 3.88 4.24 18.35
CA ILE A 252 4.42 5.59 18.17
C ILE A 252 3.96 6.15 16.82
N ASN A 253 4.14 5.39 15.74
CA ASN A 253 3.63 5.77 14.41
C ASN A 253 2.10 5.84 14.37
N ALA A 254 1.44 5.18 15.32
CA ALA A 254 0.01 5.19 15.55
C ALA A 254 -0.52 6.34 16.43
N ARG A 255 0.34 7.26 16.90
CA ARG A 255 -0.12 8.44 17.63
C ARG A 255 -0.51 9.54 16.63
N PRO A 256 -1.67 10.21 16.83
CA PRO A 256 -2.08 11.33 16.00
C PRO A 256 -1.14 12.53 16.11
#